data_AF-N2BK50-F1
#
_entry.id   AF-N2BK50-F1
#
_cell.length_a   1.000
_cell.length_b   1.000
_cell.length_c   1.000
_cell.angle_alpha   90.00
_cell.angle_beta   90.00
_cell.angle_gamma   90.00
#
_symmetry.space_group_name_H-M   'P 1'
#
loop_
_entity.id
_entity.type
_entity.pdbx_description
1 polymer ?
#
loop_
_entity_poly.entity_id
_entity_poly.type
_entity_poly.pdbx_seq_one_letter_code
_entity_poly.pdbx_strand_id
1 'polypeptide(L)'
;MIEVGNIREITKKDKIRGLSRNAWVLVLLFGVTSFILFLFYGLIATFILAITLAILEYFDDDIYDIIAVSFQNSFKKVYYA
;
A
#
# COMPACT_ATOMS: atom_id res chain seq x y z
N MET A 1 -3.18 34.18 -11.56
CA MET A 1 -2.32 33.17 -10.92
C MET A 1 -2.97 31.83 -11.17
N ILE A 2 -2.30 30.91 -11.87
CA ILE A 2 -2.86 29.58 -12.13
C ILE A 2 -2.49 28.74 -10.92
N GLU A 3 -3.47 28.47 -10.06
CA GLU A 3 -3.30 27.57 -8.94
C GLU A 3 -3.23 26.14 -9.48
N VAL A 4 -2.01 25.60 -9.55
CA VAL A 4 -1.81 24.18 -9.82
C VAL A 4 -2.02 23.46 -8.49
N GLY A 5 -3.16 22.78 -8.35
CA GLY A 5 -3.46 21.97 -7.18
C GLY A 5 -2.34 20.97 -6.91
N ASN A 6 -1.77 21.00 -5.70
CA ASN A 6 -0.67 20.13 -5.29
C ASN A 6 -1.19 18.70 -5.05
N ILE A 7 -1.36 17.94 -6.14
CA ILE A 7 -1.80 16.54 -6.14
C ILE A 7 -0.91 15.59 -5.31
N ARG A 8 0.32 15.99 -4.96
CA ARG A 8 1.24 15.17 -4.14
C ARG A 8 0.79 14.98 -2.71
N GLU A 9 0.05 15.92 -2.13
CA GLU A 9 -0.42 15.79 -0.74
C GLU A 9 -1.61 14.84 -0.62
N ILE A 10 -2.42 14.72 -1.67
CA ILE A 10 -3.59 13.83 -1.70
C ILE A 10 -3.18 12.34 -1.70
N THR A 11 -2.05 12.01 -2.32
CA THR A 11 -1.57 10.62 -2.44
C THR A 11 -0.77 10.15 -1.22
N LYS A 12 -0.53 11.01 -0.22
CA LYS A 12 0.21 10.62 0.98
C LYS A 12 -0.71 9.83 1.92
N LYS A 13 -0.99 8.57 1.58
CA LYS A 13 -1.74 7.65 2.42
C LYS A 13 -1.04 7.53 3.79
N ASP A 14 -1.77 7.75 4.87
CA ASP A 14 -1.26 7.56 6.23
C ASP A 14 -0.94 6.09 6.48
N LYS A 15 0.34 5.76 6.44
CA LYS A 15 0.86 4.42 6.71
C LYS A 15 1.57 4.38 8.05
N ILE A 16 1.31 3.32 8.79
CA ILE A 16 2.01 3.02 10.03
C ILE A 16 2.95 1.86 9.71
N ARG A 17 4.26 2.10 9.78
CA ARG A 17 5.29 1.07 9.48
C ARG A 17 5.09 0.34 8.14
N GLY A 18 4.70 1.09 7.10
CA GLY A 18 4.55 0.55 5.75
C GLY A 18 3.22 -0.15 5.44
N LEU A 19 2.31 -0.30 6.42
CA LEU A 19 0.95 -0.78 6.21
C LEU A 19 -0.06 0.36 6.42
N SER A 20 -1.15 0.35 5.64
CA SER A 20 -2.31 1.22 5.92
C SER A 20 -2.91 0.93 7.29
N ARG A 21 -3.55 1.94 7.90
CA ARG A 21 -4.27 1.77 9.18
C ARG A 21 -5.32 0.65 9.10
N ASN A 22 -5.99 0.50 7.96
CA ASN A 22 -6.97 -0.55 7.75
C ASN A 22 -6.34 -1.96 7.74
N ALA A 23 -5.17 -2.11 7.10
CA ALA A 23 -4.43 -3.37 7.10
C ALA A 23 -4.01 -3.77 8.54
N TRP A 24 -3.59 -2.81 9.37
CA TRP A 24 -3.31 -3.08 10.79
C TRP A 24 -4.53 -3.53 11.58
N VAL A 25 -5.69 -2.92 11.35
CA VAL A 25 -6.95 -3.33 11.99
C VAL A 25 -7.30 -4.77 11.58
N LEU A 26 -7.12 -5.13 10.31
CA LEU A 26 -7.31 -6.50 9.83
C LEU A 26 -6.35 -7.49 10.50
N VAL A 27 -5.06 -7.16 10.58
CA VAL A 27 -4.05 -7.99 11.27
C VAL A 27 -4.43 -8.21 12.72
N LEU A 28 -4.91 -7.17 13.42
CA LEU A 28 -5.29 -7.26 14.83
C LEU A 28 -6.54 -8.13 15.01
N LEU A 29 -7.61 -7.87 14.25
CA LEU A 29 -8.87 -8.63 14.35
C LEU A 29 -8.66 -10.10 14.00
N PHE A 30 -8.01 -10.38 12.86
CA PHE A 30 -7.73 -11.75 12.45
C PHE A 30 -6.72 -12.42 13.39
N GLY A 31 -5.73 -11.66 13.87
CA GLY A 31 -4.72 -12.20 14.76
C GLY A 31 -5.26 -12.62 16.11
N VAL A 32 -6.08 -11.77 16.74
CA VAL A 32 -6.74 -12.10 18.01
C VAL A 32 -7.68 -13.29 17.83
N THR A 33 -8.48 -13.29 16.76
CA THR A 33 -9.42 -14.39 16.47
C THR A 33 -8.69 -15.71 16.23
N SER A 34 -7.65 -15.69 15.40
CA SER A 34 -6.86 -16.90 15.10
C SER A 34 -6.10 -17.41 16.32
N PHE A 35 -5.61 -16.52 17.19
CA PHE A 35 -4.96 -16.89 18.44
C PHE A 35 -5.93 -17.57 19.41
N ILE A 36 -7.16 -17.08 19.54
CA ILE A 36 -8.18 -17.70 20.39
C ILE A 36 -8.53 -19.12 19.90
N LEU A 37 -8.65 -19.31 18.57
CA LEU A 37 -9.06 -20.58 17.99
C LEU A 37 -7.93 -21.61 17.90
N PHE A 38 -6.70 -21.16 17.62
CA PHE A 38 -5.58 -22.04 17.25
C PHE A 38 -4.31 -21.82 18.09
N LEU A 39 -4.34 -20.97 19.12
CA LEU A 39 -3.20 -20.62 19.98
C LEU A 39 -1.95 -20.24 19.17
N PHE A 40 -0.88 -21.02 19.28
CA PHE A 40 0.41 -20.75 18.64
C PHE A 40 0.35 -20.83 17.11
N TYR A 41 -0.55 -21.66 16.55
CA TYR A 41 -0.77 -21.70 15.11
C TYR A 41 -1.45 -20.42 14.62
N GLY A 42 -2.23 -19.76 15.48
CA GLY A 42 -2.80 -18.44 15.19
C GLY A 42 -1.73 -17.36 15.00
N LEU A 43 -0.64 -17.41 15.78
CA LEU A 43 0.48 -16.48 15.61
C LEU A 43 1.16 -16.63 14.25
N ILE A 44 1.38 -17.87 13.80
CA ILE A 44 1.96 -18.16 12.48
C ILE A 44 1.03 -17.65 11.38
N ALA A 45 -0.27 -17.92 11.48
CA ALA A 45 -1.26 -17.44 10.52
C ALA A 45 -1.32 -15.90 10.46
N THR A 46 -1.23 -15.23 11.61
CA THR A 46 -1.19 -13.76 11.70
C THR A 46 0.05 -13.19 11.04
N PHE A 47 1.21 -13.83 11.24
CA PHE A 47 2.46 -13.41 10.63
C PHE A 47 2.42 -13.53 9.10
N ILE A 48 1.90 -14.65 8.59
CA ILE A 48 1.70 -14.85 7.15
C ILE A 48 0.77 -13.76 6.59
N LEU A 49 -0.35 -13.49 7.25
CA LEU A 49 -1.31 -12.46 6.82
C LEU A 49 -0.67 -11.07 6.79
N ALA A 50 0.15 -10.72 7.79
CA ALA A 50 0.85 -9.43 7.81
C ALA A 50 1.82 -9.28 6.62
N ILE A 51 2.56 -10.35 6.27
CA ILE A 51 3.44 -10.36 5.10
C ILE A 51 2.63 -10.22 3.80
N THR A 52 1.54 -10.97 3.66
CA THR A 52 0.69 -10.89 2.47
C THR A 52 0.14 -9.48 2.27
N LEU A 53 -0.36 -8.84 3.34
CA LEU A 53 -0.84 -7.47 3.26
C LEU A 53 0.27 -6.48 2.95
N ALA A 54 1.49 -6.68 3.46
CA ALA A 54 2.63 -5.83 3.13
C ALA A 54 3.00 -5.92 1.64
N ILE A 55 2.98 -7.13 1.07
CA ILE A 55 3.24 -7.35 -0.36
C ILE A 55 2.13 -6.69 -1.21
N LEU A 56 0.87 -6.83 -0.81
CA LEU A 56 -0.26 -6.21 -1.53
C LEU A 56 -0.20 -4.68 -1.46
N GLU A 57 0.11 -4.11 -0.31
CA GLU A 57 0.28 -2.66 -0.14
C GLU A 57 1.47 -2.14 -0.99
N TYR A 58 2.57 -2.91 -1.04
CA TYR A 58 3.69 -2.60 -1.91
C TYR A 58 3.28 -2.56 -3.39
N PHE A 59 2.51 -3.56 -3.85
CA PHE A 59 2.01 -3.57 -5.22
C PHE A 59 1.02 -2.44 -5.49
N ASP A 60 0.09 -2.15 -4.58
CA ASP A 60 -0.91 -1.10 -4.78
C ASP A 60 -0.20 0.25 -5.02
N ASP A 61 0.74 0.64 -4.16
CA ASP A 61 1.38 1.94 -4.30
C ASP A 61 2.42 2.01 -5.41
N ASP A 62 3.22 0.96 -5.61
CA ASP A 62 4.25 0.98 -6.66
C ASP A 62 3.65 0.81 -8.06
N ILE A 63 2.61 -0.01 -8.24
CA ILE A 63 2.01 -0.23 -9.57
C ILE A 63 1.36 1.06 -10.09
N TYR A 64 0.63 1.82 -9.26
CA TYR A 64 0.03 3.07 -9.72
C TYR A 64 1.08 4.13 -10.04
N ASP A 65 2.14 4.24 -9.24
CA ASP A 65 3.23 5.16 -9.54
C ASP A 65 3.97 4.76 -10.83
N ILE A 66 4.22 3.46 -11.03
CA ILE A 66 4.84 2.94 -12.26
C ILE A 66 3.95 3.19 -13.48
N ILE A 67 2.65 2.93 -13.38
CA ILE A 67 1.70 3.18 -14.47
C ILE A 67 1.59 4.68 -14.75
N ALA A 68 1.50 5.53 -13.73
CA ALA A 68 1.41 6.98 -13.89
C ALA A 68 2.68 7.57 -14.54
N VAL A 69 3.86 7.13 -14.13
CA VAL A 69 5.14 7.53 -14.74
C VAL A 69 5.24 7.02 -16.18
N SER A 70 4.87 5.76 -16.43
CA SER A 70 4.86 5.16 -17.77
C SER A 70 3.89 5.90 -18.71
N PHE A 71 2.70 6.25 -18.21
CA PHE A 71 1.71 7.03 -18.95
C PHE A 71 2.24 8.43 -19.25
N GLN A 72 2.78 9.17 -18.27
CA GLN A 72 3.38 10.50 -18.49
C GLN A 72 4.53 10.47 -19.50
N ASN A 73 5.38 9.44 -19.47
CA ASN A 73 6.46 9.27 -20.43
C ASN A 73 5.96 8.91 -21.84
N SER A 74 4.80 8.25 -21.96
CA SER A 74 4.14 7.99 -23.25
C SER A 74 3.66 9.29 -23.93
N PHE A 75 3.27 10.32 -23.17
CA PHE A 75 2.89 11.64 -23.69
C PHE A 75 4.09 12.58 -23.95
N LYS A 76 5.26 12.33 -23.35
CA LYS A 76 6.50 13.06 -23.61
C LYS A 76 7.33 12.42 -24.73
N LYS A 77 6.73 12.25 -25.92
CA LYS A 77 7.51 12.18 -27.17
C LYS A 77 7.85 13.61 -27.63
N VAL A 78 8.59 14.36 -26.82
CA VAL A 78 9.25 15.58 -27.30
C VAL A 78 10.73 15.30 -27.34
N TYR A 79 11.20 15.02 -28.55
CA TYR A 79 12.60 15.00 -28.91
C TYR A 79 13.15 16.42 -28.74
N TYR A 80 14.16 16.62 -27.90
CA TYR A 80 15.01 17.79 -28.02
C TYR A 80 16.05 17.48 -29.10
N ALA A 81 16.00 18.23 -30.19
CA ALA A 81 17.10 18.40 -31.13
C ALA A 81 18.03 19.51 -30.64
#